data_AF-A0A662D796-F1
#
_entry.id   AF-A0A662D796-F1
#
_cell.length_a   1.000
_cell.length_b   1.000
_cell.length_c   1.000
_cell.angle_alpha   90.00
_cell.angle_beta   90.00
_cell.angle_gamma   90.00
#
_symmetry.space_group_name_H-M   'P 1'
#
loop_
_entity.id
_entity.type
_entity.pdbx_description
1 polymer ?
#
loop_
_entity_poly.entity_id
_entity_poly.type
_entity_poly.pdbx_seq_one_letter_code
_entity_poly.pdbx_strand_id
1 'polypeptide(L)'
;MIHSTTILAVRDKDSVAIGGDGQVTFEKIERKIEQYQGNLPRAALELAKDWRQDKVLRKLEALMIVADKEKSLVISGSGDVIEPDGRVVAIGSGAGYAQAAARALAEHTDYPPRRIVEIAMRITASICIYTNDQITIEEL
;
A
#
# COMPACT_ATOMS: atom_id res chain seq x y z
N MET A 1 -16.87 -3.36 -15.30
CA MET A 1 -16.23 -2.36 -14.42
C MET A 1 -15.07 -3.08 -13.73
N ILE A 2 -13.83 -2.70 -14.01
CA ILE A 2 -12.65 -3.27 -13.32
C ILE A 2 -12.60 -2.59 -11.96
N HIS A 3 -12.69 -3.35 -10.88
CA HIS A 3 -12.60 -2.82 -9.52
C HIS A 3 -11.14 -2.83 -9.06
N SER A 4 -10.76 -1.85 -8.24
CA SER A 4 -9.40 -1.75 -7.71
C SER A 4 -9.13 -2.84 -6.68
N THR A 5 -8.00 -3.54 -6.85
CA THR A 5 -7.40 -4.45 -5.88
C THR A 5 -7.25 -3.74 -4.54
N THR A 6 -7.55 -4.43 -3.45
CA THR A 6 -7.35 -3.93 -2.09
C THR A 6 -5.90 -4.18 -1.70
N ILE A 7 -5.22 -3.12 -1.27
CA ILE A 7 -3.84 -3.17 -0.78
C ILE A 7 -3.80 -2.56 0.61
N LEU A 8 -3.09 -3.22 1.51
CA LEU A 8 -2.90 -2.82 2.91
C LEU A 8 -1.41 -2.86 3.24
N ALA A 9 -0.89 -1.77 3.77
CA ALA A 9 0.42 -1.71 4.39
C ALA A 9 0.29 -1.46 5.89
N VAL A 10 1.04 -2.22 6.67
CA VAL A 10 1.17 -2.04 8.11
C VAL A 10 2.66 -1.96 8.41
N ARG A 11 3.04 -1.00 9.26
CA ARG A 11 4.42 -0.87 9.74
C ARG A 11 4.47 -0.75 11.25
N ASP A 12 5.56 -1.18 11.82
CA ASP A 12 5.98 -0.79 13.15
C ASP A 12 7.42 -0.26 13.12
N LYS A 13 8.08 -0.23 14.28
CA LYS A 13 9.46 0.26 14.41
C LYS A 13 10.50 -0.71 13.84
N ASP A 14 10.17 -1.99 13.70
CA ASP A 14 11.09 -3.08 13.43
C ASP A 14 10.86 -3.71 12.04
N SER A 15 9.61 -3.74 11.56
CA SER A 15 9.26 -4.30 10.26
C SER A 15 8.10 -3.58 9.56
N VAL A 16 7.96 -3.88 8.28
CA VAL A 16 6.83 -3.45 7.44
C VAL A 16 6.31 -4.64 6.65
N ALA A 17 4.99 -4.75 6.55
CA ALA A 17 4.33 -5.73 5.70
C ALA A 17 3.32 -5.06 4.78
N ILE A 18 3.29 -5.50 3.53
CA ILE A 18 2.33 -5.05 2.52
C ILE A 18 1.64 -6.28 1.95
N GLY A 19 0.30 -6.26 1.92
CA GLY A 19 -0.49 -7.32 1.33
C GLY A 19 -1.55 -6.80 0.38
N GLY A 20 -1.92 -7.62 -0.60
CA GLY A 20 -3.00 -7.32 -1.54
C GLY A 20 -3.61 -8.56 -2.17
N ASP A 21 -4.83 -8.43 -2.70
CA ASP A 21 -5.61 -9.52 -3.29
C ASP A 21 -5.48 -9.62 -4.83
N GLY A 22 -4.36 -9.14 -5.38
CA GLY A 22 -4.09 -9.11 -6.82
C GLY A 22 -2.59 -8.98 -7.11
N GLN A 23 -2.23 -8.85 -8.39
CA GLN A 23 -0.81 -8.70 -8.77
C GLN A 23 -0.26 -7.37 -8.23
N VAL A 24 0.74 -7.49 -7.36
CA VAL A 24 1.57 -6.37 -6.88
C VAL A 24 2.91 -6.49 -7.63
N THR A 25 3.20 -5.60 -8.57
CA THR A 25 4.50 -5.60 -9.27
C THR A 25 4.87 -4.18 -9.64
N PHE A 26 6.03 -3.70 -9.18
CA PHE A 26 6.39 -2.29 -9.33
C PHE A 26 7.89 -2.07 -9.60
N GLU A 27 8.41 -2.69 -10.65
CA GLU A 27 9.78 -2.48 -11.14
C GLU A 27 10.18 -0.99 -11.33
N LYS A 28 9.20 -0.09 -11.52
CA LYS A 28 9.46 1.34 -11.68
C LYS A 28 9.84 2.03 -10.36
N ILE A 29 9.22 1.67 -9.22
CA ILE A 29 9.58 2.29 -7.94
C ILE A 29 10.90 1.74 -7.43
N GLU A 30 11.17 0.45 -7.62
CA GLU A 30 12.45 -0.19 -7.26
C GLU A 30 13.63 0.52 -7.92
N ARG A 31 13.55 0.74 -9.24
CA ARG A 31 14.56 1.50 -9.99
C ARG A 31 14.78 2.91 -9.45
N LYS A 32 13.71 3.60 -9.02
CA LYS A 32 13.83 4.94 -8.42
C LYS A 32 14.50 4.86 -7.05
N ILE A 33 14.15 3.88 -6.22
CA ILE A 33 14.76 3.67 -4.91
C ILE A 33 16.26 3.42 -5.06
N GLU A 34 16.68 2.57 -6.00
CA GLU A 34 18.09 2.35 -6.32
C GLU A 34 18.79 3.64 -6.79
N GLN A 35 18.18 4.35 -7.75
CA GLN A 35 18.71 5.61 -8.28
C GLN A 35 18.93 6.66 -7.19
N TYR A 36 18.05 6.72 -6.19
CA TYR A 36 18.12 7.68 -5.08
C TYR A 36 18.66 7.06 -3.79
N GLN A 37 19.45 5.98 -3.89
CA GLN A 37 20.22 5.39 -2.78
C GLN A 37 19.36 5.07 -1.55
N GLY A 38 18.15 4.52 -1.76
CA GLY A 38 17.24 4.17 -0.68
C GLY A 38 16.40 5.32 -0.14
N ASN A 39 16.52 6.54 -0.67
CA ASN A 39 15.70 7.67 -0.24
C ASN A 39 14.26 7.54 -0.74
N LEU A 40 13.42 6.89 0.07
CA LEU A 40 12.03 6.57 -0.27
C LEU A 40 11.19 7.82 -0.63
N PRO A 41 11.17 8.91 0.17
CA PRO A 41 10.42 10.12 -0.20
C PRO A 41 10.87 10.72 -1.52
N ARG A 42 12.18 10.73 -1.80
CA ARG A 42 12.69 11.23 -3.06
C ARG A 42 12.29 10.35 -4.23
N ALA A 43 12.44 9.03 -4.09
CA ALA A 43 12.05 8.07 -5.11
C ALA A 43 10.56 8.17 -5.45
N ALA A 44 9.69 8.27 -4.42
CA ALA A 44 8.25 8.46 -4.58
C ALA A 44 7.90 9.75 -5.31
N LEU A 45 8.51 10.88 -4.93
CA LEU A 45 8.28 12.18 -5.57
C LEU A 45 8.69 12.16 -7.06
N GLU A 46 9.80 11.51 -7.39
CA GLU A 46 10.29 11.43 -8.75
C GLU A 46 9.46 10.46 -9.61
N LEU A 47 8.95 9.37 -9.03
CA LEU A 47 7.96 8.53 -9.71
C LEU A 47 6.65 9.27 -9.97
N ALA A 48 6.17 10.06 -9.00
CA ALA A 48 4.97 10.86 -9.14
C ALA A 48 5.08 11.90 -10.26
N LYS A 49 6.26 12.52 -10.43
CA LYS A 49 6.55 13.41 -11.57
C LYS A 49 6.47 12.68 -12.91
N ASP A 50 7.04 11.48 -13.01
CA ASP A 50 6.97 10.66 -14.22
C ASP A 50 5.51 10.31 -14.56
N TRP A 51 4.72 9.91 -13.57
CA TRP A 51 3.30 9.58 -13.74
C TRP A 51 2.49 10.79 -14.19
N ARG A 52 2.78 11.97 -13.65
CA ARG A 52 2.16 13.23 -14.09
C ARG A 52 2.47 13.57 -15.54
N GLN A 53 3.59 13.12 -16.11
CA GLN A 53 3.90 13.37 -17.51
C GLN A 53 3.24 12.35 -18.46
N ASP A 54 3.00 11.14 -17.97
CA ASP A 54 2.43 10.04 -18.74
C ASP A 54 0.93 10.25 -19.05
N LYS A 55 0.57 10.19 -20.34
CA LYS A 55 -0.81 10.45 -20.81
C LYS A 55 -1.81 9.37 -20.38
N VAL A 56 -1.34 8.15 -20.14
CA VAL A 56 -2.16 7.01 -19.73
C VAL A 56 -2.32 7.01 -18.22
N LEU A 57 -1.20 7.07 -17.48
CA LEU A 57 -1.22 6.98 -16.01
C LEU A 57 -1.98 8.13 -15.35
N ARG A 58 -1.89 9.36 -15.90
CA ARG A 58 -2.68 10.51 -15.41
C ARG A 58 -4.20 10.30 -15.42
N LYS A 59 -4.70 9.42 -16.29
CA LYS A 59 -6.14 9.13 -16.41
C LYS A 59 -6.57 7.95 -15.55
N LEU A 60 -5.62 7.23 -14.98
CA LEU A 60 -5.91 6.12 -14.09
C LEU A 60 -6.18 6.68 -12.69
N GLU A 61 -7.24 6.20 -12.05
CA GLU A 61 -7.47 6.34 -10.61
C GLU A 61 -6.55 5.40 -9.80
N ALA A 62 -5.38 5.08 -10.36
CA ALA A 62 -4.42 4.19 -9.76
C ALA A 62 -3.82 4.85 -8.52
N LEU A 63 -3.78 4.09 -7.43
CA LEU A 63 -3.07 4.42 -6.21
C LEU A 63 -2.00 3.35 -6.00
N MET A 64 -0.89 3.76 -5.39
CA MET A 64 0.22 2.89 -5.00
C MET A 64 0.59 3.20 -3.56
N ILE A 65 0.89 2.18 -2.77
CA ILE A 65 1.54 2.33 -1.47
C ILE A 65 3.01 1.96 -1.63
N VAL A 66 3.89 2.79 -1.06
CA VAL A 66 5.30 2.47 -0.88
C VAL A 66 5.66 2.72 0.58
N ALA A 67 6.34 1.79 1.23
CA ALA A 67 6.64 1.91 2.65
C ALA A 67 8.00 1.30 3.01
N ASP A 68 8.62 1.89 4.03
CA ASP A 68 9.75 1.34 4.78
C ASP A 68 9.42 1.38 6.29
N LYS A 69 10.42 1.13 7.14
CA LYS A 69 10.27 1.11 8.60
C LYS A 69 9.95 2.51 9.17
N GLU A 70 10.37 3.56 8.48
CA GLU A 70 10.19 4.94 8.93
C GLU A 70 8.89 5.57 8.41
N LYS A 71 8.59 5.36 7.13
CA LYS A 71 7.56 6.11 6.38
C LYS A 71 6.69 5.20 5.52
N SER A 72 5.44 5.63 5.33
CA SER A 72 4.53 5.07 4.33
C SER A 72 4.00 6.20 3.46
N LEU A 73 4.03 6.02 2.15
CA LEU A 73 3.63 7.01 1.16
C LEU A 73 2.58 6.41 0.22
N VAL A 74 1.59 7.22 -0.14
CA VAL A 74 0.62 6.92 -1.18
C VAL A 74 0.92 7.80 -2.38
N ILE A 75 1.05 7.18 -3.55
CA ILE A 75 1.27 7.86 -4.83
C ILE A 75 0.03 7.67 -5.70
N SER A 76 -0.51 8.77 -6.24
CA SER A 76 -1.66 8.74 -7.16
C SER A 76 -1.22 8.86 -8.62
N GLY A 77 -2.05 8.35 -9.54
CA GLY A 77 -1.89 8.51 -11.00
C GLY A 77 -1.76 9.97 -11.47
N SER A 78 -2.35 10.93 -10.74
CA SER A 78 -2.21 12.38 -10.98
C SER A 78 -0.83 12.93 -10.59
N GLY A 79 -0.01 12.13 -9.91
CA GLY A 79 1.30 12.49 -9.43
C GLY A 79 1.26 13.27 -8.12
N ASP A 80 0.32 12.94 -7.23
CA ASP A 80 0.31 13.41 -5.85
C ASP A 80 1.01 12.40 -4.96
N VAL A 81 1.72 12.90 -3.94
CA VAL A 81 2.39 12.07 -2.93
C VAL A 81 1.87 12.50 -1.57
N ILE A 82 1.33 11.54 -0.82
CA ILE A 82 0.71 11.77 0.48
C ILE A 82 1.38 10.86 1.49
N GLU A 83 1.77 11.39 2.64
CA GLU A 83 2.22 10.62 3.80
C GLU A 83 1.04 10.50 4.76
N PRO A 84 0.37 9.33 4.86
CA PRO A 84 -0.76 9.16 5.76
C PRO A 84 -0.30 9.08 7.22
N ASP A 85 -1.15 9.54 8.13
CA ASP A 85 -0.88 9.46 9.56
C ASP A 85 -0.96 8.01 10.07
N GLY A 86 -0.05 7.68 10.99
CA GLY A 86 -0.07 6.42 11.72
C GLY A 86 0.67 5.28 11.02
N ARG A 87 0.31 4.05 11.41
CA ARG A 87 1.02 2.80 11.09
C ARG A 87 0.33 1.95 10.03
N VAL A 88 -0.86 2.34 9.60
CA VAL A 88 -1.74 1.54 8.73
C VAL A 88 -2.18 2.40 7.54
N VAL A 89 -1.93 1.91 6.34
CA VAL A 89 -2.34 2.55 5.08
C VAL A 89 -3.07 1.52 4.23
N ALA A 90 -4.24 1.88 3.71
CA ALA A 90 -4.98 1.01 2.81
C ALA A 90 -5.48 1.79 1.58
N ILE A 91 -5.51 1.13 0.43
CA ILE A 91 -6.07 1.65 -0.83
C ILE A 91 -6.89 0.56 -1.52
N GLY A 92 -7.72 0.95 -2.48
CA GLY A 92 -8.55 0.04 -3.26
C GLY A 92 -9.98 -0.12 -2.73
N SER A 93 -10.71 -1.06 -3.32
CA SER A 93 -12.16 -1.23 -3.09
C SER A 93 -12.52 -1.62 -1.66
N GLY A 94 -11.67 -2.40 -0.98
CA GLY A 94 -11.83 -2.82 0.41
C GLY A 94 -11.09 -1.96 1.45
N ALA A 95 -10.51 -0.83 1.05
CA ALA A 95 -9.59 -0.05 1.89
C ALA A 95 -10.17 0.30 3.26
N GLY A 96 -11.43 0.74 3.32
CA GLY A 96 -12.07 1.13 4.58
C GLY A 96 -12.17 -0.03 5.58
N TYR A 97 -12.52 -1.24 5.11
CA TYR A 97 -12.59 -2.44 5.95
C TYR A 97 -11.19 -2.88 6.39
N ALA A 98 -10.24 -2.91 5.45
CA ALA A 98 -8.87 -3.31 5.72
C ALA A 98 -8.21 -2.39 6.74
N GLN A 99 -8.37 -1.07 6.56
CA GLN A 99 -7.83 -0.06 7.47
C GLN A 99 -8.45 -0.16 8.86
N ALA A 100 -9.78 -0.32 8.95
CA ALA A 100 -10.46 -0.44 10.25
C ALA A 100 -10.00 -1.69 11.02
N ALA A 101 -9.94 -2.85 10.35
CA ALA A 101 -9.51 -4.10 10.96
C ALA A 101 -8.03 -4.04 11.38
N ALA A 102 -7.15 -3.58 10.48
CA ALA A 102 -5.72 -3.47 10.76
C ALA A 102 -5.42 -2.48 11.88
N ARG A 103 -6.11 -1.34 11.91
CA ARG A 103 -5.97 -0.34 12.97
C ARG A 103 -6.36 -0.90 14.33
N ALA A 104 -7.50 -1.57 14.43
CA ALA A 104 -7.94 -2.20 15.67
C ALA A 104 -6.93 -3.24 16.18
N LEU A 105 -6.39 -4.06 15.29
CA LEU A 105 -5.35 -5.03 15.63
C LEU A 105 -4.04 -4.34 16.08
N ALA A 106 -3.60 -3.31 15.36
CA ALA A 106 -2.36 -2.58 15.68
C ALA A 106 -2.42 -1.79 17.01
N GLU A 107 -3.62 -1.41 17.45
CA GLU A 107 -3.85 -0.67 18.70
C GLU A 107 -4.09 -1.60 19.90
N HIS A 108 -4.57 -2.83 19.69
CA HIS A 108 -5.03 -3.72 20.76
C HIS A 108 -4.35 -5.08 20.81
N THR A 109 -3.32 -5.31 20.00
CA THR A 109 -2.54 -6.55 20.00
C THR A 109 -1.05 -6.26 19.81
N ASP A 110 -0.22 -7.22 20.20
CA ASP A 110 1.24 -7.22 19.94
C ASP A 110 1.58 -7.99 18.65
N TYR A 111 0.63 -8.12 17.71
CA TYR A 111 0.87 -8.85 16.48
C TYR A 111 1.86 -8.12 15.57
N PRO A 112 2.79 -8.86 14.93
CA PRO A 112 3.69 -8.25 13.95
C PRO A 112 2.91 -7.80 12.71
N PRO A 113 3.43 -6.81 11.96
CA PRO A 113 2.78 -6.26 10.76
C PRO A 113 2.28 -7.33 9.78
N ARG A 114 3.09 -8.36 9.50
CA ARG A 114 2.72 -9.49 8.63
C ARG A 114 1.44 -10.19 9.05
N ARG A 115 1.24 -10.36 10.37
CA ARG A 115 0.07 -11.03 10.94
C ARG A 115 -1.15 -10.11 10.95
N ILE A 116 -0.95 -8.83 11.21
CA ILE A 116 -2.02 -7.81 11.11
C ILE A 116 -2.56 -7.77 9.68
N VAL A 117 -1.68 -7.68 8.68
CA VAL A 117 -2.06 -7.68 7.25
C VAL A 117 -2.85 -8.93 6.90
N GLU A 118 -2.37 -10.11 7.30
CA GLU A 118 -3.05 -11.37 7.02
C GLU A 118 -4.48 -11.40 7.58
N ILE A 119 -4.66 -11.06 8.87
CA ILE A 119 -5.97 -11.10 9.53
C ILE A 119 -6.89 -10.04 8.92
N ALA A 120 -6.41 -8.80 8.75
CA ALA A 120 -7.20 -7.69 8.23
C ALA A 120 -7.65 -7.92 6.78
N MET A 121 -6.79 -8.46 5.92
CA MET A 121 -7.15 -8.80 4.54
C MET A 121 -8.16 -9.95 4.47
N ARG A 122 -8.02 -10.97 5.32
CA ARG A 122 -9.02 -12.06 5.42
C ARG A 122 -10.38 -11.55 5.88
N ILE A 123 -10.42 -10.68 6.90
CA ILE A 123 -11.66 -10.01 7.32
C ILE A 123 -12.25 -9.23 6.15
N THR A 124 -11.43 -8.47 5.44
CA THR A 124 -11.87 -7.66 4.30
C THR A 124 -12.45 -8.52 3.18
N ALA A 125 -11.82 -9.65 2.84
CA ALA A 125 -12.32 -10.59 1.84
C ALA A 125 -13.67 -11.22 2.24
N SER A 126 -13.96 -11.34 3.54
CA SER A 126 -15.25 -11.85 4.02
C SER A 126 -16.39 -10.82 3.97
N ILE A 127 -16.08 -9.53 3.80
CA ILE A 127 -17.04 -8.42 3.87
C ILE A 127 -17.18 -7.71 2.51
N CYS A 128 -16.06 -7.41 1.86
CA CYS A 128 -16.03 -6.66 0.62
C CYS A 128 -16.18 -7.59 -0.58
N ILE A 129 -17.29 -7.43 -1.32
CA ILE A 129 -17.60 -8.21 -2.53
C ILE A 129 -16.57 -8.05 -3.67
N TYR A 130 -15.68 -7.06 -3.57
CA TYR A 130 -14.63 -6.78 -4.55
C TYR A 130 -13.23 -7.20 -4.08
N THR A 131 -13.10 -7.71 -2.85
CA THR A 131 -11.84 -8.23 -2.32
C THR A 131 -11.92 -9.75 -2.21
N ASN A 132 -10.95 -10.46 -2.77
CA ASN A 132 -10.91 -11.92 -2.73
C ASN A 132 -9.94 -12.44 -1.65
N ASP A 133 -9.87 -13.76 -1.47
CA ASP A 133 -9.07 -14.43 -0.43
C ASP A 133 -7.67 -14.85 -0.88
N GLN A 134 -7.30 -14.58 -2.15
CA GLN A 134 -5.96 -14.84 -2.69
C GLN A 134 -5.02 -13.69 -2.34
N ILE A 135 -4.59 -13.64 -1.09
CA ILE A 135 -3.75 -12.55 -0.58
C ILE A 135 -2.26 -12.88 -0.76
N THR A 136 -1.54 -12.03 -1.48
CA THR A 136 -0.07 -12.01 -1.51
C THR A 136 0.43 -11.03 -0.46
N ILE A 137 1.45 -11.39 0.32
CA ILE A 137 1.98 -10.55 1.39
C ILE A 137 3.51 -10.60 1.40
N GLU A 138 4.12 -9.42 1.33
CA GLU A 138 5.56 -9.18 1.36
C GLU A 138 5.95 -8.47 2.68
N GLU A 139 7.17 -8.70 3.18
CA GLU A 139 7.68 -8.17 4.45
C GLU A 139 9.18 -7.80 4.38
N LEU A 140 9.59 -6.76 5.13
CA LEU A 140 10.97 -6.24 5.25
C LEU A 140 11.37 -5.97 6.72
#